data_AF-A0A6S6VVZ8-F1
#
_entry.id   AF-A0A6S6VVZ8-F1
#
_cell.length_a   1.000
_cell.length_b   1.000
_cell.length_c   1.000
_cell.angle_alpha   90.00
_cell.angle_beta   90.00
_cell.angle_gamma   90.00
#
_symmetry.space_group_name_H-M   'P 1'
#
loop_
_entity.id
_entity.type
_entity.pdbx_description
1 polymer ?
#
loop_
_entity_poly.entity_id
_entity_poly.type
_entity_poly.pdbx_seq_one_letter_code
_entity_poly.pdbx_strand_id
1 'polypeptide(L)'
;MSLRPTQPLLAIPGVYVPKRYPKNIPKTPHVYRPRRRFEALSKIEHNNERRKPKKALKIEGFGWQKPAYFKSAFLEIPARTKWFTPEIEGFRYPSVLNAAYLGQYGESIVPLEMTRSVGNNDDGKSAQNTFERMNAPLSLLLQHMTAAELQDTQLYLAQHSLSDLAAPLQEDVPTPTDFFAALHSKGDIYGSSLWMGRPPTVTPLHRDPNPNLFVQLAGKKEVRLIKPKVGQELYERVKAQIGETKGVASMRGEEMMQGKERELLEELVWSKDTDKMNDAIMHGVGGFEVNLRPGDALFIPLGWWHAVRGHGKGANASVNWWFR
;
A
#
# COMPACT_ATOMS: atom_id res chain seq x y z
N MET A 1 -70.23 15.37 40.79
CA MET A 1 -70.36 16.68 41.48
C MET A 1 -68.94 17.17 41.75
N SER A 2 -68.32 17.97 40.89
CA SER A 2 -68.37 19.45 40.84
C SER A 2 -68.39 20.10 42.22
N LEU A 3 -67.34 20.86 42.56
CA LEU A 3 -67.38 22.33 42.72
C LEU A 3 -65.97 22.85 43.11
N ARG A 4 -65.38 23.72 42.27
CA ARG A 4 -64.53 24.88 42.67
C ARG A 4 -65.48 26.07 42.94
N PRO A 5 -65.10 27.31 43.36
CA PRO A 5 -63.80 28.03 43.45
C PRO A 5 -63.64 28.77 44.83
N THR A 6 -62.66 29.63 45.21
CA THR A 6 -62.16 30.93 44.67
C THR A 6 -60.89 31.43 45.43
N GLN A 7 -60.04 32.14 44.68
CA GLN A 7 -58.85 33.03 44.90
C GLN A 7 -58.87 34.08 46.08
N PRO A 8 -57.88 35.02 46.28
CA PRO A 8 -56.44 35.15 45.87
C PRO A 8 -55.43 35.81 46.89
N LEU A 9 -54.13 35.80 46.50
CA LEU A 9 -53.03 36.79 46.63
C LEU A 9 -52.56 37.40 47.97
N LEU A 10 -51.24 37.28 48.24
CA LEU A 10 -50.34 38.40 48.61
C LEU A 10 -48.86 38.02 48.42
N ALA A 11 -48.07 39.01 47.98
CA ALA A 11 -46.78 38.91 47.32
C ALA A 11 -45.56 38.94 48.26
N ILE A 12 -44.42 38.37 47.84
CA ILE A 12 -43.06 38.68 48.35
C ILE A 12 -42.06 38.71 47.17
N PRO A 13 -41.10 39.65 47.13
CA PRO A 13 -40.39 40.07 45.93
C PRO A 13 -39.06 39.35 45.72
N GLY A 14 -38.63 39.24 44.45
CA GLY A 14 -37.30 38.72 44.12
C GLY A 14 -37.19 38.20 42.69
N VAL A 15 -37.38 39.05 41.69
CA VAL A 15 -37.06 38.70 40.30
C VAL A 15 -35.54 38.66 40.16
N TYR A 16 -34.97 37.46 40.14
CA TYR A 16 -33.57 37.23 39.79
C TYR A 16 -33.39 37.48 38.29
N VAL A 17 -32.79 38.61 37.93
CA VAL A 17 -32.35 38.90 36.56
C VAL A 17 -31.02 38.17 36.34
N PRO A 18 -30.89 37.25 35.37
CA PRO A 18 -29.61 36.61 35.11
C PRO A 18 -28.63 37.64 34.53
N LYS A 19 -27.50 37.85 35.22
CA LYS A 19 -26.37 38.62 34.68
C LYS A 19 -25.92 37.98 33.36
N ARG A 20 -25.94 38.75 32.27
CA ARG A 20 -25.28 38.38 31.01
C ARG A 20 -23.77 38.35 31.25
N TYR A 21 -23.21 37.16 31.40
CA TYR A 21 -21.76 36.96 31.35
C TYR A 21 -21.27 37.19 29.91
N PRO A 22 -20.20 37.98 29.68
CA PRO A 22 -19.60 38.05 28.36
C PRO A 22 -19.04 36.68 27.98
N LYS A 23 -19.45 36.14 26.83
CA LYS A 23 -18.90 34.91 26.24
C LYS A 23 -17.48 35.17 25.71
N ASN A 24 -16.52 35.37 26.60
CA ASN A 24 -15.11 35.18 26.25
C ASN A 24 -14.81 33.69 26.41
N ILE A 25 -15.16 32.92 25.38
CA ILE A 25 -14.65 31.57 25.20
C ILE A 25 -13.14 31.73 24.96
N PRO A 26 -12.25 31.19 25.81
CA PRO A 26 -10.84 31.16 25.49
C PRO A 26 -10.69 30.40 24.17
N LYS A 27 -10.11 31.04 23.14
CA LYS A 27 -9.72 30.31 21.93
C LYS A 27 -8.84 29.17 22.40
N THR A 28 -9.29 27.93 22.19
CA THR A 28 -8.46 26.75 22.41
C THR A 28 -7.12 27.01 21.74
N PRO A 29 -5.98 26.86 22.45
CA PRO A 29 -4.69 27.06 21.85
C PRO A 29 -4.62 26.20 20.59
N HIS A 30 -4.24 26.80 19.47
CA HIS A 30 -3.97 26.05 18.25
C HIS A 30 -2.93 25.01 18.59
N VAL A 31 -3.36 23.77 18.81
CA VAL A 31 -2.46 22.63 18.89
C VAL A 31 -1.84 22.55 17.50
N TYR A 32 -0.62 23.05 17.36
CA TYR A 32 0.18 22.87 16.17
C TYR A 32 0.35 21.36 16.00
N ARG A 33 -0.47 20.77 15.13
CA ARG A 33 -0.25 19.42 14.65
C ARG A 33 0.78 19.54 13.54
N PRO A 34 2.00 19.00 13.70
CA PRO A 34 2.95 19.00 12.60
C PRO A 34 2.27 18.38 11.38
N ARG A 35 2.36 19.05 10.23
CA ARG A 35 1.82 18.50 8.98
C ARG A 35 2.49 17.15 8.73
N ARG A 36 1.69 16.11 8.51
CA ARG A 36 2.22 14.81 8.08
C ARG A 36 2.86 14.99 6.71
N ARG A 37 4.06 14.43 6.52
CA ARG A 37 4.75 14.43 5.22
C ARG A 37 3.96 13.69 4.14
N PHE A 38 3.27 12.62 4.52
CA PHE A 38 2.39 11.87 3.64
C PHE A 38 0.95 12.01 4.13
N GLU A 39 0.07 12.45 3.24
CA GLU A 39 -1.35 12.58 3.49
C GLU A 39 -2.06 11.29 3.05
N ALA A 40 -3.09 10.87 3.78
CA ALA A 40 -3.86 9.69 3.37
C ALA A 40 -4.56 9.96 2.03
N LEU A 41 -4.37 9.07 1.05
CA LEU A 41 -5.06 9.20 -0.23
C LEU A 41 -6.57 8.97 -0.03
N SER A 42 -7.36 9.86 -0.63
CA SER A 42 -8.81 9.75 -0.57
C SER A 42 -9.29 8.50 -1.33
N LYS A 43 -10.29 7.82 -0.75
CA LYS A 43 -10.91 6.65 -1.35
C LYS A 43 -11.86 7.09 -2.45
N ILE A 44 -11.81 6.41 -3.57
CA ILE A 44 -12.84 6.50 -4.61
C ILE A 44 -13.77 5.31 -4.42
N GLU A 45 -15.06 5.60 -4.27
CA GLU A 45 -16.08 4.56 -4.22
C GLU A 45 -16.22 3.94 -5.60
N HIS A 46 -15.99 2.63 -5.67
CA HIS A 46 -16.23 1.84 -6.86
C HIS A 46 -17.56 1.10 -6.64
N ASN A 47 -18.62 1.53 -7.33
CA ASN A 47 -19.91 0.87 -7.23
C ASN A 47 -19.89 -0.44 -8.03
N ASN A 48 -19.63 -1.55 -7.35
CA ASN A 48 -19.60 -2.90 -7.91
C ASN A 48 -21.03 -3.48 -8.03
N GLU A 49 -21.99 -2.68 -8.50
CA GLU A 49 -23.40 -3.06 -8.67
C GLU A 49 -23.52 -4.10 -9.80
N ARG A 50 -23.25 -5.37 -9.48
CA ARG A 50 -23.33 -6.57 -10.35
C ARG A 50 -24.68 -6.81 -11.05
N ARG A 51 -25.67 -5.93 -10.89
CA ARG A 51 -27.06 -6.15 -11.29
C ARG A 51 -27.55 -5.23 -12.41
N LYS A 52 -26.72 -4.33 -12.94
CA LYS A 52 -27.11 -3.50 -14.09
C LYS A 52 -26.50 -4.06 -15.38
N PRO A 53 -27.32 -4.42 -16.39
CA PRO A 53 -26.80 -4.90 -17.66
C PRO A 53 -26.03 -3.77 -18.36
N LYS A 54 -24.77 -4.02 -18.74
CA LYS A 54 -23.96 -3.27 -19.73
C LYS A 54 -24.04 -1.73 -19.68
N LYS A 55 -24.26 -1.10 -18.53
CA LYS A 55 -23.93 0.31 -18.38
C LYS A 55 -22.42 0.37 -18.13
N ALA A 56 -21.69 1.08 -18.99
CA ALA A 56 -20.26 1.31 -18.80
C ALA A 56 -20.03 1.73 -17.35
N LEU A 57 -19.24 0.93 -16.63
CA LEU A 57 -18.91 1.22 -15.24
C LEU A 57 -18.22 2.59 -15.23
N LYS A 58 -18.75 3.52 -14.44
CA LYS A 58 -18.25 4.90 -14.39
C LYS A 58 -17.65 5.13 -13.02
N ILE A 59 -16.40 5.57 -13.01
CA ILE A 59 -15.66 5.87 -11.78
C ILE A 59 -15.63 7.40 -11.61
N GLU A 60 -16.52 7.91 -10.76
CA GLU A 60 -16.59 9.35 -10.50
C GLU A 60 -15.33 9.85 -9.77
N GLY A 61 -14.85 11.04 -10.16
CA GLY A 61 -13.67 11.65 -9.55
C GLY A 61 -12.33 11.02 -9.96
N PHE A 62 -12.31 10.01 -10.83
CA PHE A 62 -11.06 9.47 -11.38
C PHE A 62 -10.41 10.45 -12.36
N GLY A 63 -9.10 10.60 -12.25
CA GLY A 63 -8.29 11.39 -13.17
C GLY A 63 -6.92 10.78 -13.35
N TRP A 64 -6.53 10.57 -14.61
CA TRP A 64 -5.29 9.89 -15.02
C TRP A 64 -3.99 10.52 -14.52
N GLN A 65 -4.02 11.77 -14.04
CA GLN A 65 -2.84 12.51 -13.60
C GLN A 65 -2.53 12.33 -12.10
N LYS A 66 -3.45 11.71 -11.34
CA LYS A 66 -3.36 11.58 -9.88
C LYS A 66 -3.58 10.13 -9.45
N PRO A 67 -2.91 9.67 -8.37
CA PRO A 67 -3.19 8.36 -7.81
C PRO A 67 -4.62 8.25 -7.35
N ALA A 68 -5.19 7.05 -7.46
CA ALA A 68 -6.54 6.76 -7.03
C ALA A 68 -6.58 5.46 -6.23
N TYR A 69 -7.19 5.51 -5.04
CA TYR A 69 -7.37 4.36 -4.18
C TYR A 69 -8.81 3.84 -4.30
N PHE A 70 -8.97 2.65 -4.87
CA PHE A 70 -10.25 1.95 -5.01
C PHE A 70 -10.39 0.90 -3.93
N LYS A 71 -11.17 1.23 -2.90
CA LYS A 71 -11.39 0.32 -1.77
C LYS A 71 -12.32 -0.81 -2.19
N SER A 72 -11.91 -2.05 -1.93
CA SER A 72 -12.73 -3.26 -2.13
C SER A 72 -13.27 -3.44 -3.54
N ALA A 73 -12.58 -2.91 -4.55
CA ALA A 73 -12.98 -2.99 -5.95
C ALA A 73 -12.75 -4.39 -6.58
N PHE A 74 -11.90 -5.22 -5.97
CA PHE A 74 -11.44 -6.50 -6.51
C PHE A 74 -11.69 -7.66 -5.53
N LEU A 75 -12.87 -7.68 -4.90
CA LEU A 75 -13.22 -8.73 -3.95
C LEU A 75 -13.43 -10.10 -4.64
N GLU A 76 -13.73 -10.09 -5.94
CA GLU A 76 -14.04 -11.28 -6.72
C GLU A 76 -12.88 -12.01 -7.38
N ILE A 77 -11.66 -11.47 -7.32
CA ILE A 77 -10.50 -12.16 -7.88
C ILE A 77 -10.37 -13.55 -7.24
N PRO A 78 -10.46 -14.66 -8.01
CA PRO A 78 -10.49 -16.01 -7.45
C PRO A 78 -9.27 -16.36 -6.59
N ALA A 79 -8.08 -15.88 -6.96
CA ALA A 79 -6.85 -16.08 -6.19
C ALA A 79 -6.99 -15.69 -4.71
N ARG A 80 -7.81 -14.68 -4.37
CA ARG A 80 -8.02 -14.24 -2.98
C ARG A 80 -8.56 -15.34 -2.07
N THR A 81 -9.36 -16.25 -2.61
CA THR A 81 -10.03 -17.32 -1.85
C THR A 81 -9.49 -18.70 -2.19
N LYS A 82 -8.89 -18.88 -3.36
CA LYS A 82 -8.25 -20.14 -3.75
C LYS A 82 -6.84 -20.26 -3.18
N TRP A 83 -6.03 -19.21 -3.31
CA TRP A 83 -4.61 -19.25 -2.91
C TRP A 83 -4.42 -18.93 -1.44
N PHE A 84 -5.42 -18.30 -0.82
CA PHE A 84 -5.32 -17.82 0.55
C PHE A 84 -6.62 -18.09 1.30
N THR A 85 -6.49 -18.44 2.58
CA THR A 85 -7.60 -18.64 3.50
C THR A 85 -7.62 -17.56 4.59
N PRO A 86 -8.80 -17.26 5.17
CA PRO A 86 -8.91 -16.45 6.37
C PRO A 86 -8.15 -17.09 7.54
N GLU A 87 -7.57 -16.29 8.42
CA GLU A 87 -6.92 -16.77 9.65
C GLU A 87 -7.92 -17.39 10.63
N ILE A 88 -9.16 -16.90 10.65
CA ILE A 88 -10.25 -17.37 11.50
C ILE A 88 -11.52 -17.51 10.65
N GLU A 89 -12.24 -18.61 10.83
CA GLU A 89 -13.54 -18.83 10.19
C GLU A 89 -14.51 -17.70 10.59
N GLY A 90 -15.03 -16.97 9.59
CA GLY A 90 -15.95 -15.86 9.80
C GLY A 90 -15.34 -14.45 9.91
N PHE A 91 -14.02 -14.25 10.06
CA PHE A 91 -13.43 -12.89 10.04
C PHE A 91 -11.94 -12.80 9.68
N ARG A 92 -11.58 -11.60 9.21
CA ARG A 92 -10.28 -11.07 8.74
C ARG A 92 -9.81 -11.58 7.39
N TYR A 93 -9.30 -10.60 6.65
CA TYR A 93 -8.81 -10.69 5.29
C TYR A 93 -7.90 -11.90 5.08
N PRO A 94 -7.94 -12.54 3.88
CA PRO A 94 -7.11 -13.70 3.60
C PRO A 94 -5.63 -13.37 3.83
N SER A 95 -4.99 -14.19 4.66
CA SER A 95 -3.58 -14.04 5.04
C SER A 95 -2.90 -15.38 5.33
N VAL A 96 -3.62 -16.50 5.34
CA VAL A 96 -3.01 -17.83 5.46
C VAL A 96 -2.83 -18.38 4.04
N LEU A 97 -1.66 -18.96 3.77
CA LEU A 97 -1.36 -19.56 2.47
C LEU A 97 -2.11 -20.89 2.32
N ASN A 98 -2.84 -21.08 1.22
CA ASN A 98 -3.38 -22.38 0.85
C ASN A 98 -2.28 -23.21 0.17
N ALA A 99 -1.36 -23.73 0.99
CA ALA A 99 -0.23 -24.52 0.51
C ALA A 99 -0.65 -25.80 -0.22
N ALA A 100 -1.81 -26.40 0.13
CA ALA A 100 -2.34 -27.57 -0.56
C ALA A 100 -2.77 -27.26 -2.01
N TYR A 101 -3.36 -26.08 -2.23
CA TYR A 101 -3.74 -25.65 -3.58
C TYR A 101 -2.51 -25.27 -4.41
N LEU A 102 -1.67 -24.36 -3.90
CA LEU A 102 -0.49 -23.87 -4.63
C LEU A 102 0.61 -24.93 -4.78
N GLY A 103 0.71 -25.87 -3.84
CA GLY A 103 1.70 -26.94 -3.86
C GLY A 103 1.58 -27.88 -5.05
N GLN A 104 0.41 -27.97 -5.68
CA GLN A 104 0.19 -28.71 -6.93
C GLN A 104 1.04 -28.16 -8.10
N TYR A 105 1.48 -26.91 -7.99
CA TYR A 105 2.32 -26.21 -8.97
C TYR A 105 3.74 -25.96 -8.41
N GLY A 106 4.15 -26.70 -7.38
CA GLY A 106 5.41 -26.48 -6.67
C GLY A 106 6.67 -26.59 -7.54
N GLU A 107 6.62 -27.39 -8.61
CA GLU A 107 7.73 -27.58 -9.55
C GLU A 107 7.87 -26.45 -10.58
N SER A 108 6.89 -25.55 -10.69
CA SER A 108 6.99 -24.38 -11.58
C SER A 108 8.16 -23.50 -11.15
N ILE A 109 9.01 -23.14 -12.11
CA ILE A 109 10.16 -22.27 -11.86
C ILE A 109 9.70 -20.82 -11.82
N VAL A 110 10.00 -20.13 -10.72
CA VAL A 110 9.61 -18.74 -10.48
C VAL A 110 10.84 -17.89 -10.13
N PRO A 111 10.84 -16.59 -10.48
CA PRO A 111 11.88 -15.66 -10.06
C PRO A 111 11.68 -15.29 -8.58
N LEU A 112 12.73 -15.49 -7.79
CA LEU A 112 12.78 -15.15 -6.38
C LEU A 112 13.89 -14.13 -6.12
N GLU A 113 13.54 -13.11 -5.35
CA GLU A 113 14.47 -12.22 -4.68
C GLU A 113 14.75 -12.78 -3.28
N MET A 114 16.04 -12.92 -2.96
CA MET A 114 16.51 -13.44 -1.69
C MET A 114 17.30 -12.34 -0.98
N THR A 115 16.89 -12.00 0.23
CA THR A 115 17.62 -11.08 1.10
C THR A 115 18.08 -11.82 2.34
N ARG A 116 19.37 -11.76 2.67
CA ARG A 116 19.91 -12.35 3.91
C ARG A 116 20.33 -11.26 4.86
N SER A 117 19.87 -11.34 6.10
CA SER A 117 20.35 -10.46 7.18
C SER A 117 21.55 -11.12 7.84
N VAL A 118 22.76 -10.57 7.61
CA VAL A 118 23.93 -10.99 8.37
C VAL A 118 23.90 -10.26 9.72
N GLY A 119 23.78 -11.00 10.81
CA GLY A 119 23.75 -10.46 12.17
C GLY A 119 24.98 -9.60 12.50
N ASN A 120 24.83 -8.70 13.47
CA ASN A 120 25.92 -7.87 13.97
C ASN A 120 27.08 -8.76 14.44
N ASN A 121 28.26 -8.58 13.86
CA ASN A 121 29.49 -8.85 14.61
C ASN A 121 29.60 -7.75 15.69
N ASP A 122 30.13 -8.09 16.87
CA ASP A 122 30.27 -7.23 18.07
C ASP A 122 30.99 -5.86 17.86
N ASP A 123 31.36 -5.52 16.62
CA ASP A 123 32.12 -4.33 16.22
C ASP A 123 31.25 -3.10 15.86
N GLY A 124 29.93 -3.13 16.11
CA GLY A 124 29.06 -1.97 15.88
C GLY A 124 28.92 -1.52 14.41
N LYS A 125 29.34 -2.37 13.45
CA LYS A 125 29.12 -2.12 12.01
C LYS A 125 27.68 -2.52 11.66
N SER A 126 27.00 -1.65 10.91
CA SER A 126 25.62 -1.85 10.43
C SER A 126 25.45 -3.22 9.76
N ALA A 127 24.40 -3.96 10.12
CA ALA A 127 24.01 -5.21 9.48
C ALA A 127 24.09 -5.09 7.95
N GLN A 128 24.96 -5.89 7.33
CA GLN A 128 25.05 -5.97 5.88
C GLN A 128 23.99 -6.96 5.41
N ASN A 129 23.01 -6.45 4.67
CA ASN A 129 22.08 -7.30 3.96
C ASN A 129 22.67 -7.64 2.59
N THR A 130 22.68 -8.92 2.22
CA THR A 130 22.96 -9.32 0.84
C THR A 130 21.65 -9.50 0.09
N PHE A 131 21.66 -9.21 -1.21
CA PHE A 131 20.52 -9.39 -2.10
C PHE A 131 20.96 -10.19 -3.33
N GLU A 132 20.16 -11.20 -3.68
CA GLU A 132 20.40 -12.05 -4.84
C GLU A 132 19.07 -12.35 -5.56
N ARG A 133 19.12 -12.48 -6.88
CA ARG A 133 18.01 -13.02 -7.68
C ARG A 133 18.31 -14.42 -8.15
N MET A 134 17.33 -15.30 -8.05
CA MET A 134 17.43 -16.69 -8.51
C MET A 134 16.12 -17.17 -9.12
N ASN A 135 16.21 -18.09 -10.07
CA ASN A 135 15.05 -18.86 -10.51
C ASN A 135 15.02 -20.17 -9.72
N ALA A 136 13.90 -20.48 -9.08
CA ALA A 136 13.76 -21.64 -8.22
C ALA A 136 12.35 -22.25 -8.33
N PRO A 137 12.16 -23.52 -7.94
CA PRO A 137 10.83 -24.10 -7.80
C PRO A 137 9.97 -23.28 -6.82
N LEU A 138 8.69 -23.07 -7.18
CA LEU A 138 7.70 -22.40 -6.34
C LEU A 138 7.60 -23.04 -4.95
N SER A 139 7.80 -24.35 -4.84
CA SER A 139 7.81 -25.10 -3.59
C SER A 139 8.77 -24.52 -2.55
N LEU A 140 9.92 -23.99 -2.97
CA LEU A 140 10.88 -23.32 -2.08
C LEU A 140 10.27 -22.09 -1.39
N LEU A 141 9.55 -21.26 -2.15
CA LEU A 141 8.84 -20.11 -1.60
C LEU A 141 7.69 -20.54 -0.70
N LEU A 142 6.90 -21.55 -1.10
CA LEU A 142 5.78 -22.04 -0.28
C LEU A 142 6.26 -22.57 1.07
N GLN A 143 7.38 -23.30 1.10
CA GLN A 143 8.02 -23.77 2.32
C GLN A 143 8.48 -22.61 3.21
N HIS A 144 9.12 -21.58 2.63
CA HIS A 144 9.52 -20.37 3.36
C HIS A 144 8.32 -19.65 3.99
N MET A 145 7.25 -19.49 3.22
CA MET A 145 6.04 -18.79 3.66
C MET A 145 5.24 -19.53 4.73
N THR A 146 5.35 -20.87 4.78
CA THR A 146 4.66 -21.73 5.75
C THR A 146 5.50 -22.08 6.98
N ALA A 147 6.78 -21.69 7.00
CA ALA A 147 7.66 -21.93 8.14
C ALA A 147 7.10 -21.30 9.42
N ALA A 148 7.12 -22.05 10.53
CA ALA A 148 6.63 -21.57 11.81
C ALA A 148 7.45 -20.38 12.33
N GLU A 149 8.78 -20.49 12.21
CA GLU A 149 9.73 -19.50 12.69
C GLU A 149 10.12 -18.49 11.60
N LEU A 150 10.60 -17.32 12.03
CA LEU A 150 11.22 -16.36 11.13
C LEU A 150 12.61 -16.88 10.74
N GLN A 151 12.98 -16.69 9.49
CA GLN A 151 14.28 -17.10 8.96
C GLN A 151 15.14 -15.87 8.72
N ASP A 152 16.47 -16.02 8.86
CA ASP A 152 17.44 -14.97 8.52
C ASP A 152 17.51 -14.69 7.01
N THR A 153 16.96 -15.62 6.22
CA THR A 153 16.76 -15.49 4.78
C THR A 153 15.31 -15.14 4.49
N GLN A 154 15.09 -14.06 3.75
CA GLN A 154 13.79 -13.64 3.25
C GLN A 154 13.70 -13.95 1.76
N LEU A 155 12.69 -14.73 1.37
CA LEU A 155 12.33 -14.95 -0.03
C LEU A 155 11.12 -14.08 -0.42
N TYR A 156 11.17 -13.55 -1.63
CA TYR A 156 10.09 -12.78 -2.22
C TYR A 156 9.99 -13.06 -3.71
N LEU A 157 8.86 -13.60 -4.17
CA LEU A 157 8.54 -13.65 -5.58
C LEU A 157 8.16 -12.24 -6.03
N ALA A 158 8.96 -11.69 -6.92
CA ALA A 158 8.84 -10.32 -7.40
C ALA A 158 8.80 -10.31 -8.93
N GLN A 159 7.92 -9.49 -9.50
CA GLN A 159 7.79 -9.29 -10.95
C GLN A 159 7.62 -10.58 -11.78
N HIS A 160 7.05 -11.65 -11.22
CA HIS A 160 6.79 -12.85 -12.01
C HIS A 160 5.62 -12.62 -12.95
N SER A 161 5.82 -12.79 -14.27
CA SER A 161 4.77 -12.51 -15.25
C SER A 161 3.55 -13.40 -15.02
N LEU A 162 2.34 -12.82 -15.07
CA LEU A 162 1.12 -13.63 -14.93
C LEU A 162 0.95 -14.60 -16.10
N SER A 163 1.48 -14.28 -17.29
CA SER A 163 1.47 -15.16 -18.46
C SER A 163 2.32 -16.43 -18.29
N ASP A 164 3.26 -16.39 -17.34
CA ASP A 164 4.24 -17.46 -17.14
C ASP A 164 3.82 -18.41 -16.02
N LEU A 165 2.71 -18.10 -15.32
CA LEU A 165 2.10 -18.99 -14.34
C LEU A 165 1.53 -20.24 -15.02
N ALA A 166 1.37 -21.33 -14.26
CA ALA A 166 0.60 -22.48 -14.71
C ALA A 166 -0.84 -22.06 -15.10
N ALA A 167 -1.41 -22.63 -16.16
CA ALA A 167 -2.69 -22.20 -16.73
C ALA A 167 -3.83 -22.03 -15.69
N PRO A 168 -4.06 -22.97 -14.74
CA PRO A 168 -5.09 -22.78 -13.71
C PRO A 168 -4.84 -21.59 -12.78
N LEU A 169 -3.57 -21.24 -12.52
CA LEU A 169 -3.22 -20.06 -11.75
C LEU A 169 -3.46 -18.77 -12.54
N GLN A 170 -3.30 -18.78 -13.87
CA GLN A 170 -3.65 -17.63 -14.72
C GLN A 170 -5.15 -17.30 -14.64
N GLU A 171 -5.99 -18.33 -14.66
CA GLU A 171 -7.46 -18.21 -14.55
C GLU A 171 -7.89 -17.60 -13.20
N ASP A 172 -7.05 -17.71 -12.17
CA ASP A 172 -7.33 -17.18 -10.84
C ASP A 172 -7.03 -15.68 -10.69
N VAL A 173 -6.32 -15.09 -11.65
CA VAL A 173 -5.94 -13.67 -11.66
C VAL A 173 -6.28 -13.04 -13.03
N PRO A 174 -7.56 -13.06 -13.44
CA PRO A 174 -7.94 -12.58 -14.77
C PRO A 174 -7.64 -11.09 -14.93
N THR A 175 -7.24 -10.69 -16.13
CA THR A 175 -7.08 -9.28 -16.49
C THR A 175 -8.42 -8.55 -16.36
N PRO A 176 -8.50 -7.45 -15.59
CA PRO A 176 -9.77 -6.78 -15.31
C PRO A 176 -10.19 -5.81 -16.43
N THR A 177 -10.55 -6.36 -17.58
CA THR A 177 -10.91 -5.62 -18.81
C THR A 177 -12.03 -4.60 -18.60
N ASP A 178 -13.11 -4.96 -17.89
CA ASP A 178 -14.21 -4.06 -17.58
C ASP A 178 -13.77 -2.86 -16.72
N PHE A 179 -12.81 -3.09 -15.81
CA PHE A 179 -12.24 -2.03 -14.99
C PHE A 179 -11.38 -1.09 -15.84
N PHE A 180 -10.56 -1.61 -16.75
CA PHE A 180 -9.79 -0.77 -17.68
C PHE A 180 -10.70 0.06 -18.60
N ALA A 181 -11.78 -0.53 -19.11
CA ALA A 181 -12.78 0.20 -19.88
C ALA A 181 -13.39 1.35 -19.07
N ALA A 182 -13.65 1.15 -17.77
CA ALA A 182 -14.14 2.17 -16.87
C ALA A 182 -13.14 3.29 -16.55
N LEU A 183 -11.84 2.99 -16.62
CA LEU A 183 -10.79 4.00 -16.55
C LEU A 183 -10.63 4.78 -17.86
N HIS A 184 -11.37 4.42 -18.92
CA HIS A 184 -11.16 4.90 -20.29
C HIS A 184 -9.77 4.55 -20.84
N SER A 185 -9.19 3.44 -20.40
CA SER A 185 -7.99 2.86 -21.03
C SER A 185 -8.39 2.11 -22.28
N LYS A 186 -7.47 1.99 -23.24
CA LYS A 186 -7.65 1.09 -24.39
C LYS A 186 -7.61 -0.38 -23.99
N GLY A 187 -7.19 -0.68 -22.76
CA GLY A 187 -7.00 -2.05 -22.26
C GLY A 187 -5.71 -2.69 -22.75
N ASP A 188 -4.81 -1.91 -23.37
CA ASP A 188 -3.53 -2.39 -23.87
C ASP A 188 -2.61 -2.69 -22.68
N ILE A 189 -2.56 -3.96 -22.27
CA ILE A 189 -1.71 -4.42 -21.17
C ILE A 189 -0.29 -4.62 -21.70
N TYR A 190 0.63 -3.78 -21.22
CA TYR A 190 2.05 -3.88 -21.54
C TYR A 190 2.71 -5.04 -20.78
N GLY A 191 2.28 -5.28 -19.55
CA GLY A 191 2.80 -6.35 -18.72
C GLY A 191 1.97 -6.52 -17.46
N SER A 192 2.10 -7.67 -16.82
CA SER A 192 1.44 -7.95 -15.55
C SER A 192 2.34 -8.79 -14.66
N SER A 193 2.24 -8.64 -13.35
CA SER A 193 3.08 -9.40 -12.44
C SER A 193 2.39 -9.84 -11.17
N LEU A 194 2.82 -11.00 -10.68
CA LEU A 194 2.58 -11.49 -9.33
C LEU A 194 3.72 -11.05 -8.41
N TRP A 195 3.33 -10.70 -7.19
CA TRP A 195 4.21 -10.39 -6.08
C TRP A 195 3.76 -11.18 -4.86
N MET A 196 4.63 -12.01 -4.28
CA MET A 196 4.22 -12.91 -3.19
C MET A 196 5.37 -13.24 -2.25
N GLY A 197 5.11 -13.17 -0.94
CA GLY A 197 6.06 -13.61 0.09
C GLY A 197 5.52 -13.42 1.50
N ARG A 198 6.37 -13.69 2.49
CA ARG A 198 6.06 -13.46 3.90
C ARG A 198 6.54 -12.06 4.31
N PRO A 199 5.77 -11.24 5.04
CA PRO A 199 6.27 -9.99 5.60
C PRO A 199 7.50 -10.19 6.51
N PRO A 200 8.42 -9.22 6.57
CA PRO A 200 8.39 -7.95 5.84
C PRO A 200 8.76 -8.14 4.36
N THR A 201 8.01 -7.49 3.47
CA THR A 201 8.37 -7.37 2.05
C THR A 201 8.61 -5.91 1.72
N VAL A 202 9.62 -5.60 0.90
CA VAL A 202 10.00 -4.23 0.60
C VAL A 202 10.24 -4.08 -0.89
N THR A 203 9.66 -3.04 -1.47
CA THR A 203 10.03 -2.53 -2.79
C THR A 203 10.44 -1.07 -2.59
N PRO A 204 11.75 -0.76 -2.68
CA PRO A 204 12.28 0.59 -2.48
C PRO A 204 11.67 1.63 -3.44
N LEU A 205 11.96 2.90 -3.19
CA LEU A 205 11.43 4.01 -3.98
C LEU A 205 11.87 3.92 -5.46
N HIS A 206 10.91 3.84 -6.37
CA HIS A 206 11.14 3.79 -7.82
C HIS A 206 9.95 4.39 -8.57
N ARG A 207 10.04 4.44 -9.91
CA ARG A 207 8.91 4.78 -10.79
C ARG A 207 8.84 3.85 -11.99
N ASP A 208 7.62 3.65 -12.47
CA ASP A 208 7.31 2.78 -13.61
C ASP A 208 7.20 3.57 -14.93
N PRO A 209 7.40 2.91 -16.09
CA PRO A 209 7.37 3.53 -17.41
C PRO A 209 5.96 3.62 -18.00
N ASN A 210 4.96 3.00 -17.36
CA ASN A 210 3.56 3.02 -17.74
C ASN A 210 2.69 3.20 -16.47
N PRO A 211 1.45 3.71 -16.60
CA PRO A 211 0.46 3.62 -15.53
C PRO A 211 0.29 2.20 -15.02
N ASN A 212 0.06 2.06 -13.72
CA ASN A 212 0.00 0.76 -13.04
C ASN A 212 -1.31 0.63 -12.24
N LEU A 213 -2.02 -0.49 -12.41
CA LEU A 213 -3.13 -0.89 -11.55
C LEU A 213 -2.63 -1.99 -10.62
N PHE A 214 -2.45 -1.65 -9.34
CA PHE A 214 -1.90 -2.54 -8.32
C PHE A 214 -3.00 -3.04 -7.38
N VAL A 215 -3.20 -4.36 -7.29
CA VAL A 215 -4.28 -4.98 -6.54
C VAL A 215 -3.73 -5.89 -5.44
N GLN A 216 -4.23 -5.71 -4.21
CA GLN A 216 -3.82 -6.55 -3.08
C GLN A 216 -4.66 -7.82 -3.01
N LEU A 217 -4.02 -8.99 -3.00
CA LEU A 217 -4.68 -10.30 -2.91
C LEU A 217 -4.75 -10.81 -1.46
N ALA A 218 -3.66 -10.72 -0.70
CA ALA A 218 -3.56 -11.23 0.67
C ALA A 218 -2.63 -10.38 1.53
N GLY A 219 -2.82 -10.36 2.84
CA GLY A 219 -2.01 -9.55 3.77
C GLY A 219 -2.24 -8.04 3.59
N LYS A 220 -1.28 -7.21 4.03
CA LYS A 220 -1.40 -5.73 4.00
C LYS A 220 -0.16 -5.09 3.43
N LYS A 221 -0.32 -4.10 2.55
CA LYS A 221 0.78 -3.27 2.05
C LYS A 221 0.54 -1.79 2.37
N GLU A 222 1.57 -1.12 2.85
CA GLU A 222 1.65 0.33 2.94
C GLU A 222 2.39 0.83 1.69
N VAL A 223 1.81 1.81 1.00
CA VAL A 223 2.38 2.42 -0.21
C VAL A 223 2.55 3.92 0.04
N ARG A 224 3.75 4.44 -0.19
CA ARG A 224 4.03 5.88 -0.23
C ARG A 224 4.21 6.33 -1.66
N LEU A 225 3.52 7.39 -2.04
CA LEU A 225 3.45 7.94 -3.39
C LEU A 225 4.01 9.36 -3.38
N ILE A 226 4.95 9.65 -4.27
CA ILE A 226 5.59 10.96 -4.39
C ILE A 226 5.40 11.47 -5.81
N LYS A 227 5.06 12.77 -5.93
CA LYS A 227 4.88 13.43 -7.23
C LYS A 227 6.15 13.29 -8.09
N PRO A 228 6.02 13.17 -9.42
CA PRO A 228 7.15 12.95 -10.34
C PRO A 228 8.35 13.87 -10.10
N LYS A 229 8.12 15.19 -10.05
CA LYS A 229 9.17 16.21 -9.84
C LYS A 229 9.88 16.06 -8.49
N VAL A 230 9.11 15.89 -7.40
CA VAL A 230 9.65 15.78 -6.04
C VAL A 230 10.47 14.49 -5.87
N GLY A 231 9.99 13.38 -6.42
CA GLY A 231 10.73 12.11 -6.36
C GLY A 231 12.01 12.14 -7.19
N GLN A 232 12.00 12.83 -8.33
CA GLN A 232 13.20 13.03 -9.15
C GLN A 232 14.25 13.88 -8.40
N GLU A 233 13.84 15.01 -7.83
CA GLU A 233 14.72 15.86 -7.01
C GLU A 233 15.27 15.11 -5.77
N LEU A 234 14.47 14.22 -5.18
CA LEU A 234 14.92 13.38 -4.07
C LEU A 234 15.99 12.38 -4.51
N TYR A 235 15.72 11.68 -5.63
CA TYR A 235 16.65 10.72 -6.20
C TYR A 235 17.99 11.37 -6.55
N GLU A 236 17.97 12.51 -7.24
CA GLU A 236 19.16 13.26 -7.62
C GLU A 236 19.96 13.74 -6.40
N ARG A 237 19.28 14.20 -5.33
CA ARG A 237 19.95 14.57 -4.07
C ARG A 237 20.70 13.39 -3.45
N VAL A 238 20.08 12.21 -3.40
CA VAL A 238 20.74 11.01 -2.86
C VAL A 238 21.93 10.60 -3.72
N LYS A 239 21.77 10.59 -5.05
CA LYS A 239 22.83 10.28 -6.01
C LYS A 239 24.03 11.22 -5.85
N ALA A 240 23.79 12.52 -5.73
CA ALA A 240 24.83 13.50 -5.47
C ALA A 240 25.56 13.26 -4.13
N GLN A 241 24.83 12.92 -3.07
CA GLN A 241 25.40 12.64 -1.75
C GLN A 241 26.35 11.43 -1.74
N ILE A 242 26.05 10.41 -2.55
CA ILE A 242 26.89 9.20 -2.66
C ILE A 242 27.97 9.31 -3.76
N GLY A 243 28.11 10.48 -4.40
CA GLY A 243 29.12 10.71 -5.43
C GLY A 243 28.82 10.04 -6.78
N GLU A 244 27.58 9.61 -7.01
CA GLU A 244 27.18 8.92 -8.24
C GLU A 244 26.37 9.85 -9.13
N THR A 245 26.82 10.12 -10.36
CA THR A 245 26.11 11.01 -11.31
C THR A 245 25.36 10.27 -12.41
N LYS A 246 25.44 8.94 -12.45
CA LYS A 246 24.80 8.07 -13.46
C LYS A 246 23.85 7.07 -12.78
N GLY A 247 22.63 6.98 -13.30
CA GLY A 247 21.60 6.04 -12.83
C GLY A 247 20.28 6.24 -13.58
N VAL A 248 19.58 5.15 -13.90
CA VAL A 248 18.26 5.20 -14.53
C VAL A 248 17.20 5.09 -13.43
N ALA A 249 16.38 6.13 -13.28
CA ALA A 249 15.32 6.19 -12.27
C ALA A 249 14.08 5.32 -12.58
N SER A 250 13.96 4.83 -13.82
CA SER A 250 12.81 4.10 -14.35
C SER A 250 13.08 2.60 -14.38
N MET A 251 12.11 1.76 -13.97
CA MET A 251 12.23 0.29 -13.96
C MET A 251 13.54 -0.20 -13.33
N ARG A 252 13.61 -0.06 -12.02
CA ARG A 252 14.81 -0.39 -11.26
C ARG A 252 14.77 -1.83 -10.76
N GLY A 253 15.93 -2.48 -10.72
CA GLY A 253 16.07 -3.91 -10.52
C GLY A 253 16.84 -4.26 -9.26
N GLU A 254 17.95 -4.97 -9.42
CA GLU A 254 18.82 -5.38 -8.32
C GLU A 254 19.54 -4.19 -7.67
N GLU A 255 19.85 -3.15 -8.45
CA GLU A 255 20.65 -2.01 -8.01
C GLU A 255 19.93 -1.12 -6.99
N MET A 256 18.59 -1.14 -6.97
CA MET A 256 17.80 -0.42 -5.95
C MET A 256 17.66 -1.19 -4.64
N MET A 257 18.03 -2.48 -4.60
CA MET A 257 17.76 -3.37 -3.45
C MET A 257 18.89 -3.36 -2.42
N GLN A 258 20.06 -2.81 -2.75
CA GLN A 258 21.24 -2.81 -1.91
C GLN A 258 22.02 -1.49 -1.98
N GLY A 259 23.01 -1.34 -1.09
CA GLY A 259 23.92 -0.20 -1.09
C GLY A 259 23.36 1.08 -0.49
N LYS A 260 24.18 2.14 -0.54
CA LYS A 260 23.94 3.37 0.21
C LYS A 260 22.73 4.16 -0.29
N GLU A 261 22.48 4.11 -1.60
CA GLU A 261 21.33 4.74 -2.23
C GLU A 261 20.01 4.20 -1.65
N ARG A 262 19.89 2.86 -1.53
CA ARG A 262 18.73 2.18 -0.94
C ARG A 262 18.51 2.59 0.50
N GLU A 263 19.56 2.61 1.32
CA GLU A 263 19.47 3.01 2.74
C GLU A 263 18.96 4.45 2.90
N LEU A 264 19.55 5.38 2.16
CA LEU A 264 19.20 6.80 2.23
C LEU A 264 17.77 7.03 1.72
N LEU A 265 17.38 6.44 0.59
CA LEU A 265 16.01 6.56 0.08
C LEU A 265 15.00 5.93 1.04
N GLU A 266 15.34 4.80 1.66
CA GLU A 266 14.47 4.15 2.65
C GLU A 266 14.28 5.04 3.88
N GLU A 267 15.35 5.62 4.40
CA GLU A 267 15.29 6.57 5.52
C GLU A 267 14.47 7.82 5.15
N LEU A 268 14.75 8.42 3.99
CA LEU A 268 14.04 9.58 3.49
C LEU A 268 12.56 9.32 3.34
N VAL A 269 12.17 8.17 2.78
CA VAL A 269 10.77 7.86 2.51
C VAL A 269 10.04 7.45 3.76
N TRP A 270 10.64 6.65 4.65
CA TRP A 270 9.93 5.95 5.73
C TRP A 270 10.21 6.47 7.15
N SER A 271 11.20 7.33 7.36
CA SER A 271 11.51 7.87 8.69
C SER A 271 10.28 8.52 9.34
N LYS A 272 10.12 8.25 10.64
CA LYS A 272 9.13 8.86 11.52
C LYS A 272 9.77 9.80 12.54
N ASP A 273 11.10 9.91 12.49
CA ASP A 273 11.89 10.74 13.39
C ASP A 273 11.66 12.21 13.03
N THR A 274 11.01 12.94 13.94
CA THR A 274 10.70 14.35 13.77
C THR A 274 11.92 15.24 13.94
N ASP A 275 12.94 14.79 14.66
CA ASP A 275 14.14 15.59 14.93
C ASP A 275 15.02 15.66 13.67
N LYS A 276 15.08 14.55 12.92
CA LYS A 276 15.68 14.49 11.58
C LYS A 276 14.90 15.28 10.51
N MET A 277 13.66 15.70 10.76
CA MET A 277 12.87 16.43 9.75
C MET A 277 13.43 17.83 9.42
N ASN A 278 14.29 18.37 10.29
CA ASN A 278 14.99 19.63 10.04
C ASN A 278 16.20 19.47 9.12
N ASP A 279 16.62 18.23 8.82
CA ASP A 279 17.72 18.00 7.90
C ASP A 279 17.34 18.48 6.49
N ALA A 280 18.26 19.19 5.84
CA ALA A 280 18.03 19.77 4.52
C ALA A 280 17.59 18.72 3.47
N ILE A 281 18.05 17.48 3.63
CA ILE A 281 17.69 16.36 2.75
C ILE A 281 16.23 15.91 2.91
N MET A 282 15.64 16.10 4.09
CA MET A 282 14.24 15.76 4.39
C MET A 282 13.25 16.84 3.92
N HIS A 283 13.73 18.04 3.58
CA HIS A 283 12.89 19.13 3.10
C HIS A 283 12.22 18.79 1.76
N GLY A 284 10.92 19.09 1.70
CA GLY A 284 10.07 18.88 0.53
C GLY A 284 9.66 17.43 0.29
N VAL A 285 10.13 16.47 1.11
CA VAL A 285 9.77 15.07 0.93
C VAL A 285 8.37 14.81 1.46
N GLY A 286 7.44 14.49 0.56
CA GLY A 286 6.06 14.23 0.93
C GLY A 286 5.19 13.81 -0.25
N GLY A 287 3.95 13.47 0.04
CA GLY A 287 3.01 12.99 -0.96
C GLY A 287 1.81 12.28 -0.34
N PHE A 288 1.45 11.12 -0.89
CA PHE A 288 0.31 10.34 -0.40
C PHE A 288 0.72 9.03 0.24
N GLU A 289 -0.04 8.57 1.24
CA GLU A 289 0.07 7.23 1.82
C GLU A 289 -1.22 6.44 1.61
N VAL A 290 -1.10 5.13 1.36
CA VAL A 290 -2.21 4.20 1.21
C VAL A 290 -1.91 2.90 1.94
N ASN A 291 -2.89 2.40 2.71
CA ASN A 291 -2.84 1.09 3.34
C ASN A 291 -3.79 0.15 2.60
N LEU A 292 -3.23 -0.72 1.74
CA LEU A 292 -3.98 -1.67 0.93
C LEU A 292 -4.29 -2.93 1.73
N ARG A 293 -5.55 -3.36 1.63
CA ARG A 293 -6.07 -4.61 2.18
C ARG A 293 -6.56 -5.52 1.05
N PRO A 294 -6.76 -6.83 1.28
CA PRO A 294 -7.20 -7.74 0.24
C PRO A 294 -8.50 -7.32 -0.45
N GLY A 295 -8.42 -7.14 -1.76
CA GLY A 295 -9.48 -6.63 -2.63
C GLY A 295 -9.40 -5.12 -2.91
N ASP A 296 -8.48 -4.40 -2.28
CA ASP A 296 -8.19 -3.01 -2.59
C ASP A 296 -7.30 -2.89 -3.83
N ALA A 297 -7.50 -1.82 -4.58
CA ALA A 297 -6.68 -1.45 -5.73
C ALA A 297 -6.13 -0.03 -5.61
N LEU A 298 -4.94 0.16 -6.16
CA LEU A 298 -4.27 1.44 -6.29
C LEU A 298 -3.91 1.68 -7.75
N PHE A 299 -4.42 2.76 -8.32
CA PHE A 299 -3.92 3.29 -9.57
C PHE A 299 -2.73 4.20 -9.29
N ILE A 300 -1.59 3.89 -9.92
CA ILE A 300 -0.35 4.67 -9.87
C ILE A 300 -0.15 5.27 -11.26
N PRO A 301 -0.24 6.60 -11.43
CA PRO A 301 -0.09 7.23 -12.72
C PRO A 301 1.36 7.15 -13.23
N LEU A 302 1.51 7.35 -14.54
CA LEU A 302 2.82 7.45 -15.18
C LEU A 302 3.73 8.46 -14.46
N GLY A 303 4.96 8.04 -14.18
CA GLY A 303 6.01 8.89 -13.60
C GLY A 303 5.88 9.14 -12.10
N TRP A 304 4.83 8.63 -11.43
CA TRP A 304 4.73 8.72 -9.98
C TRP A 304 5.71 7.79 -9.31
N TRP A 305 6.46 8.34 -8.35
CA TRP A 305 7.38 7.59 -7.54
C TRP A 305 6.63 6.88 -6.43
N HIS A 306 7.03 5.66 -6.13
CA HIS A 306 6.36 4.85 -5.12
C HIS A 306 7.31 3.90 -4.42
N ALA A 307 7.07 3.71 -3.13
CA ALA A 307 7.74 2.73 -2.29
C ALA A 307 6.67 1.89 -1.59
N VAL A 308 6.92 0.60 -1.44
CA VAL A 308 5.94 -0.37 -0.95
C VAL A 308 6.53 -1.19 0.16
N ARG A 309 5.78 -1.37 1.25
CA ARG A 309 6.14 -2.26 2.36
C ARG A 309 4.99 -3.17 2.73
N GLY A 310 5.22 -4.48 2.70
CA GLY A 310 4.34 -5.49 3.26
C GLY A 310 4.60 -5.66 4.76
N HIS A 311 3.54 -5.64 5.56
CA HIS A 311 3.62 -5.75 7.02
C HIS A 311 2.63 -6.81 7.53
N GLY A 312 2.82 -7.21 8.79
CA GLY A 312 1.93 -8.15 9.49
C GLY A 312 2.49 -9.56 9.53
N LYS A 313 1.61 -10.56 9.62
CA LYS A 313 1.94 -11.98 9.65
C LYS A 313 1.25 -12.70 8.49
N GLY A 314 1.73 -13.90 8.17
CA GLY A 314 1.17 -14.76 7.12
C GLY A 314 1.63 -14.36 5.71
N ALA A 315 0.82 -14.70 4.71
CA ALA A 315 1.06 -14.39 3.32
C ALA A 315 0.78 -12.91 3.01
N ASN A 316 1.64 -12.33 2.16
CA ASN A 316 1.44 -11.04 1.55
C ASN A 316 1.56 -11.19 0.03
N ALA A 317 0.48 -10.87 -0.68
CA ALA A 317 0.44 -11.06 -2.12
C ALA A 317 -0.32 -9.93 -2.83
N SER A 318 0.16 -9.59 -4.02
CA SER A 318 -0.43 -8.58 -4.89
C SER A 318 -0.25 -8.98 -6.35
N VAL A 319 -1.13 -8.51 -7.20
CA VAL A 319 -0.94 -8.54 -8.65
C VAL A 319 -1.01 -7.12 -9.19
N ASN A 320 -0.36 -6.88 -10.32
CA ASN A 320 -0.46 -5.61 -10.98
C ASN A 320 -0.48 -5.75 -12.51
N TRP A 321 -0.98 -4.70 -13.15
CA TRP A 321 -1.00 -4.56 -14.60
C TRP A 321 -0.46 -3.19 -14.98
N TRP A 322 0.55 -3.16 -15.84
CA TRP A 322 0.99 -1.95 -16.54
C TRP A 322 0.23 -1.83 -17.85
N PHE A 323 -0.34 -0.67 -18.13
CA PHE A 323 -1.28 -0.50 -19.24
C PHE A 323 -1.15 0.87 -19.92
N ARG A 324 -1.76 1.00 -21.11
CA ARG A 324 -1.78 2.24 -21.90
C ARG A 324 -3.18 2.77 -22.21
#